data_AF-A0A2D5MRG8-F1
#
_entry.id   AF-A0A2D5MRG8-F1
#
_cell.length_a   1.000
_cell.length_b   1.000
_cell.length_c   1.000
_cell.angle_alpha   90.00
_cell.angle_beta   90.00
_cell.angle_gamma   90.00
#
_symmetry.space_group_name_H-M   'P 1'
#
loop_
_entity.id
_entity.type
_entity.pdbx_description
1 polymer ?
#
loop_
_entity_poly.entity_id
_entity_poly.type
_entity_poly.pdbx_seq_one_letter_code
_entity_poly.pdbx_strand_id
1 'polypeptide(L)'
;MKDSLVLSKIAKNKNMAVPLYLMMAYAYYIQDDPFTSDGCFDTVAKIILDNWDNIEHRHKTFLSKSSLEAGTHLSGYPKIVEGAVDSFKKLGPLGI
;
A
#
# COMPACT_ATOMS: atom_id res chain seq x y z
N MET A 1 -4.97 -0.82 14.24
CA MET A 1 -4.44 -1.02 12.87
C MET A 1 -5.55 -0.86 11.85
N LYS A 2 -5.27 -0.33 10.66
CA LYS A 2 -6.25 -0.03 9.60
C LYS A 2 -6.41 -1.16 8.56
N ASP A 3 -5.99 -2.37 8.90
CA ASP A 3 -5.92 -3.54 8.01
C ASP A 3 -7.25 -3.82 7.28
N SER A 4 -8.37 -3.86 8.02
CA SER A 4 -9.70 -4.10 7.43
C SER A 4 -10.11 -3.00 6.44
N LEU A 5 -9.75 -1.74 6.71
CA LEU A 5 -10.02 -0.63 5.79
C LEU A 5 -9.20 -0.75 4.50
N VAL A 6 -7.92 -1.13 4.62
CA VAL A 6 -7.04 -1.36 3.46
C VAL A 6 -7.57 -2.50 2.60
N LEU A 7 -7.81 -3.66 3.20
CA LEU A 7 -8.27 -4.85 2.48
C LEU A 7 -9.66 -4.64 1.85
N SER A 8 -10.58 -3.94 2.52
CA SER A 8 -11.90 -3.62 1.95
C SER A 8 -11.82 -2.65 0.77
N LYS A 9 -10.92 -1.64 0.81
CA LYS A 9 -10.68 -0.76 -0.35
C LYS A 9 -10.12 -1.53 -1.55
N ILE A 10 -9.18 -2.45 -1.32
CA ILE A 10 -8.59 -3.29 -2.37
C ILE A 10 -9.59 -4.29 -2.93
N ALA A 11 -10.44 -4.87 -2.08
CA ALA A 11 -11.51 -5.77 -2.52
C ALA A 11 -12.50 -5.06 -3.45
N LYS A 12 -12.83 -3.79 -3.18
CA LYS A 12 -13.69 -2.96 -4.04
C LYS A 12 -13.01 -2.52 -5.34
N ASN A 13 -11.71 -2.26 -5.30
CA ASN A 13 -10.93 -1.87 -6.47
C ASN A 13 -9.48 -2.33 -6.34
N LYS A 14 -9.09 -3.33 -7.14
CA LYS A 14 -7.74 -3.91 -7.12
C LYS A 14 -6.63 -2.89 -7.41
N ASN A 15 -6.93 -1.84 -8.19
CA ASN A 15 -5.96 -0.77 -8.46
C ASN A 15 -5.56 0.02 -7.22
N MET A 16 -6.34 -0.04 -6.13
CA MET A 16 -5.98 0.58 -4.85
C MET A 16 -4.83 -0.13 -4.13
N ALA A 17 -4.49 -1.37 -4.51
CA ALA A 17 -3.41 -2.11 -3.87
C ALA A 17 -2.06 -1.41 -4.01
N VAL A 18 -1.76 -0.86 -5.20
CA VAL A 18 -0.50 -0.16 -5.49
C VAL A 18 -0.28 1.08 -4.61
N PRO A 19 -1.17 2.09 -4.60
CA PRO A 19 -0.96 3.26 -3.75
C PRO A 19 -0.99 2.90 -2.25
N LEU A 20 -1.84 1.97 -1.82
CA LEU A 20 -1.90 1.56 -0.41
C LEU A 20 -0.61 0.86 0.02
N TYR A 21 -0.05 -0.03 -0.80
CA TYR A 21 1.22 -0.68 -0.51
C TYR A 21 2.37 0.33 -0.39
N LEU A 22 2.46 1.30 -1.32
CA LEU A 22 3.46 2.37 -1.25
C LEU A 22 3.30 3.23 0.01
N MET A 23 2.07 3.55 0.40
CA MET A 23 1.78 4.28 1.64
C MET A 23 2.16 3.48 2.89
N MET A 24 1.87 2.18 2.90
CA MET A 24 2.25 1.28 4.01
C MET A 24 3.77 1.18 4.13
N ALA A 25 4.47 1.00 3.01
CA ALA A 25 5.93 0.96 2.96
C ALA A 25 6.55 2.28 3.42
N TYR A 26 6.00 3.43 3.00
CA TYR A 26 6.49 4.74 3.44
C TYR A 26 6.29 4.93 4.95
N ALA A 27 5.11 4.58 5.47
CA ALA A 27 4.83 4.68 6.89
C ALA A 27 5.75 3.78 7.74
N TYR A 28 6.08 2.58 7.24
CA TYR A 28 6.96 1.64 7.91
C TYR A 28 8.44 2.06 7.82
N TYR A 29 8.98 2.24 6.62
CA TYR A 29 10.42 2.45 6.42
C TYR A 29 10.90 3.88 6.60
N ILE A 30 10.03 4.88 6.38
CA ILE A 30 10.42 6.30 6.40
C ILE A 30 9.91 7.02 7.63
N GLN A 31 8.64 6.80 8.01
CA GLN A 31 8.04 7.50 9.16
C GLN A 31 8.21 6.77 10.50
N ASP A 32 8.58 5.48 10.50
CA ASP A 32 8.58 4.62 11.70
C ASP A 32 7.24 4.67 12.47
N ASP A 33 6.13 4.81 11.74
CA ASP A 33 4.77 4.93 12.28
C ASP A 33 3.78 4.13 11.38
N PRO A 34 3.86 2.79 11.39
CA PRO A 34 3.03 1.95 10.55
C PRO A 34 1.55 1.99 10.99
N PHE A 35 0.66 2.14 10.03
CA PHE A 35 -0.80 2.13 10.28
C PHE A 35 -1.47 0.77 9.97
N THR A 36 -0.71 -0.20 9.46
CA THR A 36 -1.14 -1.58 9.18
C THR A 36 -0.18 -2.60 9.80
N SER A 37 -0.65 -3.81 10.08
CA SER A 37 0.23 -4.90 10.51
C SER A 37 1.12 -5.42 9.38
N ASP A 38 2.24 -6.07 9.74
CA ASP A 38 3.14 -6.75 8.79
C ASP A 38 2.39 -7.82 7.98
N GLY A 39 1.51 -8.58 8.63
CA GLY A 39 0.68 -9.57 7.93
C GLY A 39 -0.26 -8.94 6.88
N CYS A 40 -0.77 -7.73 7.14
CA CYS A 40 -1.52 -6.98 6.15
C CYS A 40 -0.62 -6.51 5.00
N PHE A 41 0.59 -6.05 5.30
CA PHE A 41 1.60 -5.68 4.31
C PHE A 41 1.92 -6.83 3.34
N ASP A 42 2.22 -8.02 3.88
CA ASP A 42 2.47 -9.22 3.08
C ASP A 42 1.26 -9.64 2.25
N THR A 43 0.05 -9.51 2.82
CA THR A 43 -1.19 -9.82 2.11
C THR A 43 -1.38 -8.90 0.91
N VAL A 44 -1.13 -7.60 1.07
CA VAL A 44 -1.24 -6.64 -0.04
C VAL A 44 -0.17 -6.91 -1.10
N ALA A 45 1.06 -7.24 -0.71
CA ALA A 45 2.11 -7.61 -1.66
C ALA A 45 1.69 -8.79 -2.55
N LYS A 46 1.13 -9.85 -1.93
CA LYS A 46 0.59 -11.02 -2.65
C LYS A 46 -0.55 -10.65 -3.59
N ILE A 47 -1.50 -9.81 -3.14
CA ILE A 47 -2.59 -9.35 -4.01
C ILE A 47 -2.06 -8.63 -5.26
N ILE A 48 -1.01 -7.81 -5.11
CA ILE A 48 -0.40 -7.11 -6.24
C ILE A 48 0.29 -8.11 -7.18
N LEU A 49 1.02 -9.09 -6.64
CA LEU A 49 1.66 -10.14 -7.44
C LEU A 49 0.65 -10.95 -8.24
N ASP A 50 -0.39 -11.46 -7.58
CA ASP A 50 -1.43 -12.31 -8.18
C ASP A 50 -2.23 -11.57 -9.25
N ASN A 51 -2.28 -10.23 -9.19
CA ASN A 51 -3.02 -9.38 -10.12
C ASN A 51 -2.09 -8.45 -10.91
N TRP A 52 -0.80 -8.77 -11.01
CA TRP A 52 0.21 -7.85 -11.52
C TRP A 52 -0.15 -7.32 -12.91
N ASP A 53 -0.57 -8.22 -13.82
CA ASP A 53 -0.90 -7.86 -15.20
C ASP A 53 -2.28 -7.19 -15.33
N ASN A 54 -3.16 -7.35 -14.35
CA ASN A 54 -4.51 -6.77 -14.32
C ASN A 54 -4.57 -5.40 -13.63
N ILE A 55 -3.59 -5.07 -12.77
CA ILE A 55 -3.53 -3.79 -12.09
C ILE A 55 -2.95 -2.74 -13.03
N GLU A 56 -3.76 -1.72 -13.32
CA GLU A 56 -3.38 -0.53 -14.07
C GLU A 56 -3.34 0.68 -13.15
N HIS A 57 -2.14 1.03 -12.69
CA HIS A 57 -1.93 2.20 -11.85
C HIS A 57 -0.60 2.87 -12.18
N ARG A 58 -0.63 4.20 -12.36
CA ARG A 58 0.55 5.00 -12.76
C ARG A 58 1.76 4.86 -11.83
N HIS A 59 1.54 4.55 -10.55
CA HIS A 59 2.62 4.34 -9.58
C HIS A 59 3.07 2.88 -9.47
N LYS A 60 2.53 1.95 -10.27
CA LYS A 60 3.02 0.55 -10.30
C LYS A 60 4.49 0.48 -10.73
N THR A 61 4.97 1.50 -11.45
CA THR A 61 6.38 1.67 -11.85
C THR A 61 7.37 1.77 -10.69
N PHE A 62 6.91 2.08 -9.47
CA PHE A 62 7.76 2.09 -8.28
C PHE A 62 7.92 0.68 -7.67
N LEU A 63 7.14 -0.29 -8.12
CA LEU A 63 7.15 -1.65 -7.64
C LEU A 63 7.88 -2.57 -8.62
N SER A 64 8.42 -3.67 -8.10
CA SER A 64 8.93 -4.77 -8.90
C SER A 64 8.37 -6.09 -8.35
N LYS A 65 8.18 -7.10 -9.21
CA LYS A 65 7.75 -8.43 -8.75
C LYS A 65 8.72 -8.99 -7.71
N SER A 66 10.02 -8.83 -7.92
CA SER A 66 11.06 -9.27 -6.97
C SER A 66 10.95 -8.62 -5.60
N SER A 67 10.66 -7.31 -5.52
CA SER A 67 10.49 -6.62 -4.23
C SER A 67 9.25 -7.14 -3.49
N LEU A 68 8.16 -7.35 -4.23
CA LEU A 68 6.92 -7.89 -3.66
C LEU A 68 7.07 -9.34 -3.17
N GLU A 69 7.79 -10.18 -3.92
CA GLU A 69 8.08 -11.57 -3.53
C GLU A 69 8.95 -11.64 -2.26
N ALA A 70 9.88 -10.69 -2.11
CA ALA A 70 10.70 -10.55 -0.92
C ALA A 70 9.97 -9.89 0.26
N GLY A 71 8.72 -9.45 0.10
CA GLY A 71 7.94 -8.81 1.17
C GLY A 71 8.53 -7.47 1.61
N THR A 72 9.19 -6.74 0.72
CA THR A 72 9.87 -5.49 1.08
C THR A 72 9.73 -4.43 -0.02
N HIS A 73 9.96 -3.16 0.34
CA HIS A 73 10.01 -2.05 -0.60
C HIS A 73 11.17 -1.13 -0.24
N LEU A 74 12.25 -1.20 -1.03
CA LEU A 74 13.48 -0.40 -0.84
C LEU A 74 13.71 0.63 -1.97
N SER A 75 12.75 0.73 -2.89
CA SER A 75 12.79 1.69 -4.01
C SER A 75 12.28 3.06 -3.59
N GLY A 76 12.39 4.05 -4.49
CA GLY A 76 11.83 5.38 -4.27
C GLY A 76 10.30 5.41 -4.16
N TYR A 77 9.76 6.60 -3.90
CA TYR A 77 8.34 6.84 -3.73
C TYR A 77 7.83 7.99 -4.62
N PRO A 78 6.55 7.99 -5.02
CA PRO A 78 5.90 9.16 -5.57
C PRO A 78 5.92 10.32 -4.57
N LYS A 79 6.19 11.55 -5.01
CA LYS A 79 6.21 12.76 -4.14
C LYS A 79 4.92 12.97 -3.32
N ILE A 80 3.79 12.48 -3.83
CA ILE A 80 2.48 12.62 -3.16
C ILE A 80 2.28 11.65 -1.99
N VAL A 81 3.16 10.65 -1.81
CA VAL A 81 2.93 9.56 -0.84
C VAL A 81 2.82 10.07 0.59
N GLU A 82 3.62 11.05 0.98
CA GLU A 82 3.67 11.58 2.35
C GLU A 82 2.33 12.20 2.74
N GLY A 83 1.84 13.16 1.94
CA GLY A 83 0.54 13.78 2.18
C GLY A 83 -0.63 12.79 2.09
N ALA A 84 -0.50 11.74 1.26
CA ALA A 84 -1.49 10.67 1.17
C ALA A 84 -1.53 9.81 2.44
N VAL A 85 -0.37 9.46 3.01
CA VAL A 85 -0.26 8.72 4.28
C VAL A 85 -0.89 9.52 5.40
N ASP A 86 -0.55 10.79 5.55
CA ASP A 86 -1.06 11.64 6.62
C ASP A 86 -2.59 11.80 6.53
N SER A 87 -3.09 12.02 5.32
CA SER A 87 -4.53 12.10 5.06
C SER A 87 -5.22 10.77 5.39
N PHE A 88 -4.60 9.63 5.05
CA PHE A 88 -5.17 8.31 5.32
C PHE A 88 -5.17 7.95 6.80
N LYS A 89 -4.12 8.32 7.54
CA LYS A 89 -4.05 8.16 9.00
C LYS A 89 -5.17 8.94 9.70
N LYS A 90 -5.49 10.15 9.21
CA LYS A 90 -6.57 11.01 9.73
C LYS A 90 -7.98 10.55 9.39
N LEU A 91 -8.18 9.65 8.41
CA LEU A 91 -9.51 9.11 8.10
C LEU A 91 -10.12 8.44 9.34
N GLY A 92 -11.26 8.97 9.79
CA GLY A 92 -12.09 8.36 10.82
C GLY A 92 -12.78 7.08 10.32
N PRO A 93 -13.51 6.37 11.20
CA PRO A 93 -14.16 5.10 10.87
C PRO A 93 -15.18 5.18 9.71
N LEU A 94 -15.67 6.36 9.36
CA LEU A 94 -16.68 6.59 8.32
C LEU A 94 -16.12 7.19 7.02
N GLY A 95 -14.80 7.45 6.94
CA GLY A 95 -14.18 8.01 5.74
C GLY A 95 -14.66 9.43 5.35
N ILE A 96 -15.22 10.15 6.31
CA ILE A 96 -15.54 11.58 6.30
C ILE A 96 -14.74 12.30 7.37
#